data_AF-A0A950GHG8-F1
#
_entry.id   AF-A0A950GHG8-F1
#
_cell.length_a   1.000
_cell.length_b   1.000
_cell.length_c   1.000
_cell.angle_alpha   90.00
_cell.angle_beta   90.00
_cell.angle_gamma   90.00
#
_symmetry.space_group_name_H-M   'P 1'
#
loop_
_entity.id
_entity.type
_entity.pdbx_description
1 polymer ?
#
loop_
_entity_poly.entity_id
_entity_poly.type
_entity_poly.pdbx_seq_one_letter_code
_entity_poly.pdbx_strand_id
1 'polypeptide(L)' 'MRRGTVVVASVGAPSGKPRPFVVLRSDRFSQHRLLTLLPFTSELQDAPTLRVTVEPTEANGLQRP' A
#
# COMPACT_ATOMS: atom_id res chain seq x y z
N MET A 1 1.61 -2.55 -13.03
CA MET A 1 0.74 -2.47 -11.83
C MET A 1 -0.19 -1.29 -11.99
N ARG A 2 -1.45 -1.45 -11.58
CA ARG A 2 -2.47 -0.39 -11.69
C ARG A 2 -2.58 0.39 -10.38
N ARG A 3 -3.00 1.64 -10.45
CA ARG A 3 -3.33 2.44 -9.26
C ARG A 3 -4.40 1.72 -8.43
N GLY A 4 -4.21 1.68 -7.12
CA GLY A 4 -5.12 1.01 -6.19
C GLY A 4 -4.84 -0.48 -5.96
N THR A 5 -3.94 -1.10 -6.74
CA THR A 5 -3.51 -2.47 -6.46
C THR A 5 -2.77 -2.53 -5.11
N VAL A 6 -3.17 -3.47 -4.24
CA VAL A 6 -2.42 -3.82 -3.02
C VAL A 6 -1.34 -4.83 -3.37
N VAL A 7 -0.12 -4.58 -2.92
CA VAL A 7 1.04 -5.46 -3.14
C VAL A 7 1.85 -5.63 -1.86
N VAL A 8 2.53 -6.77 -1.75
CA VAL A 8 3.47 -7.03 -0.67
C VAL A 8 4.89 -6.81 -1.17
N ALA A 9 5.65 -5.96 -0.48
CA ALA A 9 7.02 -5.65 -0.85
C ALA A 9 7.90 -5.43 0.40
N SER A 10 9.21 -5.48 0.19
CA SER A 10 10.22 -5.10 1.17
C SER A 10 10.95 -3.86 0.64
N VAL A 11 10.75 -2.72 1.29
CA VAL A 11 11.33 -1.43 0.86
C VAL A 11 12.24 -0.90 1.97
N GLY A 12 13.54 -0.76 1.67
CA GLY A 12 14.59 -0.21 2.54
C GLY A 12 15.22 -1.21 3.53
N ALA A 13 16.57 -1.26 3.54
CA ALA A 13 17.49 -2.02 4.42
C ALA A 13 17.27 -3.56 4.49
N PRO A 14 18.32 -4.37 4.78
CA PRO A 14 18.29 -5.84 4.63
C PRO A 14 17.33 -6.59 5.58
N SER A 15 16.65 -5.89 6.49
CA SER A 15 15.69 -6.43 7.46
C SER A 15 14.22 -6.11 7.15
N GLY A 16 13.92 -5.47 6.00
CA GLY A 16 12.58 -5.01 5.67
C GLY A 16 11.57 -6.15 5.53
N LYS A 17 10.92 -6.56 6.62
CA LYS A 17 9.83 -7.54 6.60
C LYS A 17 8.83 -7.16 5.50
N PRO A 18 8.47 -8.12 4.61
CA PRO A 18 7.46 -7.87 3.59
C PRO A 18 6.19 -7.33 4.24
N ARG A 19 5.68 -6.21 3.73
CA ARG A 19 4.45 -5.58 4.24
C ARG A 19 3.58 -5.10 3.08
N PRO A 20 2.27 -4.96 3.29
CA PRO A 20 1.36 -4.47 2.25
C PRO A 20 1.56 -2.98 1.96
N PHE A 21 1.41 -2.62 0.68
CA PHE A 21 1.41 -1.26 0.14
C PHE A 21 0.30 -1.10 -0.88
N VAL A 22 -0.23 0.11 -1.05
CA VAL A 22 -1.08 0.47 -2.19
C VAL A 22 -0.27 1.21 -3.26
N VAL A 23 -0.51 0.85 -4.51
CA VAL A 23 0.07 1.55 -5.66
C VAL A 23 -0.65 2.89 -5.87
N LEU A 24 0.07 4.00 -5.69
CA LEU A 24 -0.49 5.34 -5.91
C LEU A 24 -0.22 5.89 -7.32
N ARG A 25 0.84 5.38 -7.98
CA ARG A 25 1.23 5.86 -9.31
C ARG A 25 0.06 5.77 -10.29
N SER A 26 -0.24 6.87 -10.97
CA SER A 26 -1.33 6.94 -11.97
C SER A 26 -1.08 6.00 -13.15
N ASP A 27 -2.14 5.36 -13.65
CA ASP A 27 -2.06 4.44 -14.79
C ASP A 27 -1.58 5.11 -16.08
N ARG A 28 -1.71 6.45 -16.17
CA ARG A 28 -1.16 7.25 -17.28
C ARG A 28 0.37 7.19 -17.37
N PHE A 29 1.06 6.86 -16.27
CA PHE A 29 2.52 6.70 -16.23
C PHE A 29 2.92 5.21 -16.23
N SER A 30 2.13 4.35 -16.89
CA SER A 30 2.36 2.90 -16.95
C SER A 30 3.70 2.49 -17.54
N GLN A 31 4.24 3.28 -18.46
CA GLN A 31 5.54 3.07 -19.11
C GLN A 31 6.72 3.45 -18.20
N HIS A 32 6.49 4.21 -17.13
CA HIS A 32 7.54 4.58 -16.20
C HIS A 32 7.84 3.42 -15.23
N ARG A 33 9.13 3.08 -15.06
CA ARG A 33 9.58 1.94 -14.25
C ARG A 33 9.41 2.17 -12.75
N LEU A 34 9.47 3.42 -12.30
CA LEU A 34 9.30 3.74 -10.88
C LEU A 34 7.83 3.64 -10.46
N LEU A 35 7.63 3.11 -9.26
CA LEU A 35 6.34 3.02 -8.59
C LEU A 35 6.34 3.91 -7.36
N THR A 36 5.22 4.61 -7.14
CA THR A 36 4.92 5.26 -5.87
C THR A 36 4.06 4.31 -5.06
N LEU A 37 4.59 3.86 -3.91
CA LEU A 37 3.93 2.95 -2.99
C LEU A 37 3.64 3.68 -1.68
N LEU A 38 2.45 3.48 -1.12
CA LEU A 38 2.12 3.95 0.22
C LEU A 38 1.93 2.74 1.14
N PRO A 39 2.66 2.65 2.27
CA PRO A 39 2.56 1.51 3.17
C PRO A 39 1.22 1.51 3.92
N PHE A 40 0.69 0.32 4.16
CA PHE A 40 -0.33 0.11 5.17
C PHE A 40 0.34 -0.10 6.54
N THR A 41 -0.40 0.24 7.60
CA THR A 41 -0.09 -0.13 8.98
C THR A 41 -1.39 -0.56 9.66
N SER A 42 -1.31 -1.57 10.53
CA SER A 42 -2.42 -1.96 11.40
C SER A 42 -2.44 -1.15 12.71
N GLU A 43 -1.59 -0.13 12.81
CA GLU A 43 -1.62 0.84 13.90
C GLU A 43 -2.69 1.89 13.57
N LEU A 44 -3.86 1.72 14.19
CA LEU A 44 -4.97 2.64 14.05
C LEU A 44 -4.69 3.93 14.82
N GLN A 45 -4.86 5.06 14.15
CA GLN A 45 -4.71 6.39 14.72
C GLN A 45 -5.85 7.27 14.22
N ASP A 46 -6.46 8.02 15.13
CA ASP A 46 -7.53 8.97 14.81
C ASP A 46 -6.94 10.22 14.13
N ALA A 47 -6.74 10.12 12.80
CA ALA A 47 -6.16 11.15 11.96
C ALA A 47 -6.75 11.13 10.53
N PRO A 48 -8.08 11.26 10.36
CA PRO A 48 -8.79 10.96 9.12
C PRO A 48 -8.36 11.79 7.91
N THR A 49 -7.83 13.00 8.13
CA THR A 49 -7.34 13.87 7.05
C THR A 49 -6.11 13.30 6.33
N LEU A 50 -5.25 12.56 7.05
CA LEU A 50 -3.99 12.04 6.53
C LEU A 50 -3.94 10.51 6.48
N ARG A 51 -4.81 9.84 7.24
CA ARG A 51 -4.91 8.38 7.31
C ARG A 51 -6.32 7.95 6.94
N VAL A 52 -6.41 7.19 5.86
CA VAL A 52 -7.66 6.56 5.42
C VAL A 52 -7.68 5.14 5.98
N THR A 53 -8.68 4.83 6.80
CA THR A 53 -8.92 3.46 7.26
C THR A 53 -9.41 2.62 6.08
N VAL A 54 -8.81 1.44 5.91
CA VAL A 54 -9.19 0.49 4.87
C VAL A 54 -9.50 -0.85 5.54
N GLU A 55 -10.76 -1.25 5.49
CA GLU A 55 -11.18 -2.53 6.05
C GLU A 55 -10.61 -3.71 5.25
N PRO A 56 -10.17 -4.78 5.93
CA PRO A 56 -9.79 -6.03 5.27
C PRO A 56 -10.94 -6.63 4.47
N THR A 57 -10.64 -7.04 3.25
CA THR A 57 -11.59 -7.79 2.40
C THR A 57 -10.83 -8.88 1.65
N GLU A 58 -11.55 -9.91 1.21
CA GLU A 58 -10.97 -10.93 0.32
C GLU A 58 -10.38 -10.31 -0.94
N ALA A 59 -11.00 -9.24 -1.46
CA ALA A 59 -10.58 -8.57 -2.69
C ALA A 59 -9.28 -7.76 -2.53
N ASN A 60 -9.00 -7.18 -1.36
CA ASN A 60 -7.79 -6.40 -1.13
C ASN A 60 -6.65 -7.20 -0.47
N GLY A 61 -6.94 -8.40 0.03
CA GLY A 61 -5.96 -9.33 0.61
C GLY A 61 -5.35 -8.85 1.93
N LEU A 62 -5.88 -7.79 2.55
CA LEU A 62 -5.50 -7.38 3.90
C LEU A 62 -6.10 -8.36 4.92
N GLN A 63 -5.46 -8.52 6.07
CA GLN A 63 -5.83 -9.52 7.08
C GLN A 63 -6.45 -8.92 8.34
N ARG A 64 -6.16 -7.65 8.63
CA ARG A 64 -6.65 -6.93 9.80
C ARG A 64 -6.67 -5.42 9.53
N PRO A 65 -7.55 -4.66 10.22
CA PRO A 65 -7.54 -3.20 10.16
C PRO A 65 -6.20 -2.61 10.58
#